data_AF-A0A9W7MD02-F1
#
_entry.id   AF-A0A9W7MD02-F1
#
_cell.length_a   1.000
_cell.length_b   1.000
_cell.length_c   1.000
_cell.angle_alpha   90.00
_cell.angle_beta   90.00
_cell.angle_gamma   90.00
#
_symmetry.space_group_name_H-M   'P 1'
#
loop_
_entity.id
_entity.type
_entity.pdbx_description
1 polymer ?
#
loop_
_entity_poly.entity_id
_entity_poly.type
_entity_poly.pdbx_seq_one_letter_code
_entity_poly.pdbx_strand_id
1 'polypeptide(L)'
;MKIFRQEGTKVTYGGMSKKPITVPTSSFIFKDLSLRGFWLQKWLGADKAKECRDMVDYLLRLAQEGKLKYEMELVPFDNFHTALDKALGKHGSQPKQVIQF
;
A
#
# COMPACT_ATOMS: atom_id res chain seq x y z
N MET A 1 11.45 -18.77 -1.97
CA MET A 1 10.24 -18.07 -2.45
C MET A 1 9.19 -19.11 -2.86
N LYS A 2 8.40 -19.63 -1.90
CA LYS A 2 7.52 -20.82 -2.09
C LYS A 2 6.18 -20.71 -1.33
N ILE A 3 5.71 -19.49 -1.05
CA ILE A 3 4.61 -19.25 -0.08
C ILE A 3 3.20 -19.25 -0.72
N PHE A 4 3.10 -19.34 -2.05
CA PHE A 4 1.79 -19.35 -2.73
C PHE A 4 1.14 -20.75 -2.69
N ARG A 5 -0.13 -20.76 -2.27
CA ARG A 5 -1.05 -21.90 -2.41
C ARG A 5 -1.40 -22.11 -3.90
N GLN A 6 -2.00 -23.26 -4.22
CA GLN A 6 -2.55 -23.50 -5.56
C GLN A 6 -3.58 -22.42 -5.92
N GLU A 7 -3.61 -22.03 -7.19
CA GLU A 7 -4.49 -21.00 -7.77
C GLU A 7 -4.34 -19.61 -7.11
N GLY A 8 -3.18 -19.37 -6.49
CA GLY A 8 -2.90 -18.11 -5.81
C GLY A 8 -2.78 -16.94 -6.79
N THR A 9 -3.23 -15.76 -6.38
CA THR A 9 -2.96 -14.51 -7.12
C THR A 9 -1.99 -13.63 -6.33
N LYS A 10 -0.87 -13.27 -6.97
CA LYS A 10 0.03 -12.23 -6.45
C LYS A 10 -0.30 -10.90 -7.11
N VAL A 11 -0.70 -9.92 -6.29
CA VAL A 11 -0.96 -8.56 -6.72
C VAL A 11 0.23 -7.67 -6.35
N THR A 12 0.73 -6.87 -7.30
CA THR A 12 1.76 -5.86 -7.04
C THR A 12 1.19 -4.46 -7.26
N TYR A 13 1.41 -3.58 -6.29
CA TYR A 13 0.93 -2.19 -6.29
C TYR A 13 2.05 -1.15 -6.18
N GLY A 14 3.32 -1.58 -6.18
CA GLY A 14 4.47 -0.70 -6.05
C GLY A 14 5.79 -1.40 -6.36
N GLY A 15 6.88 -0.63 -6.43
CA GLY A 15 8.19 -1.10 -6.88
C GLY A 15 9.36 -0.49 -6.10
N MET A 16 9.29 -0.47 -4.76
CA MET A 16 10.29 0.22 -3.92
C MET A 16 11.73 -0.27 -4.14
N SER A 17 11.92 -1.55 -4.48
CA SER A 17 13.25 -2.12 -4.75
C SER A 17 13.82 -1.75 -6.12
N LYS A 18 13.02 -1.12 -7.00
CA LYS A 18 13.35 -0.84 -8.41
C LYS A 18 13.78 -2.08 -9.20
N LYS A 19 13.44 -3.29 -8.72
CA LYS A 19 13.72 -4.56 -9.38
C LYS A 19 12.44 -5.10 -10.03
N PRO A 20 12.54 -5.80 -11.17
CA PRO A 20 11.40 -6.47 -11.76
C PRO A 20 10.88 -7.58 -10.84
N ILE A 21 9.61 -7.93 -11.03
CA ILE A 21 9.02 -9.08 -10.36
C ILE A 21 9.55 -10.34 -11.03
N THR A 22 10.25 -11.19 -10.28
CA THR A 22 10.69 -12.51 -10.74
C THR A 22 9.81 -13.59 -10.12
N VAL A 23 9.36 -14.57 -10.92
CA VAL A 23 8.57 -15.72 -10.46
C VAL A 23 8.98 -16.99 -11.21
N PRO A 24 9.14 -18.15 -10.53
CA PRO A 24 9.49 -19.40 -11.21
C PRO A 24 8.40 -19.88 -12.16
N THR A 25 8.80 -20.34 -13.36
CA THR A 25 7.88 -20.92 -14.36
C THR A 25 7.04 -22.06 -13.79
N SER A 26 7.64 -22.91 -12.95
CA SER A 26 6.95 -24.02 -12.28
C SER A 26 5.75 -23.57 -11.42
N SER A 27 5.74 -22.33 -10.93
CA SER A 27 4.60 -21.80 -10.16
C SER A 27 3.42 -21.45 -11.06
N PHE A 28 3.64 -21.05 -12.31
CA PHE A 28 2.55 -20.84 -13.26
C PHE A 28 1.97 -22.18 -13.70
N ILE A 29 2.82 -23.14 -14.08
CA ILE A 29 2.38 -24.41 -14.66
C ILE A 29 1.73 -25.33 -13.62
N PHE A 30 2.38 -25.50 -12.46
CA PHE A 30 1.99 -26.55 -11.49
C PHE A 30 1.22 -26.02 -10.27
N LYS A 31 1.05 -24.70 -10.17
CA LYS A 31 0.25 -24.08 -9.10
C LYS A 31 -0.79 -23.10 -9.62
N ASP A 32 -0.93 -22.95 -10.94
CA ASP A 32 -1.84 -21.99 -11.57
C ASP A 32 -1.74 -20.58 -10.97
N LEU A 33 -0.52 -20.11 -10.76
CA LEU A 33 -0.29 -18.81 -10.14
C LEU A 33 -0.66 -17.67 -11.10
N SER A 34 -1.51 -16.75 -10.66
CA SER A 34 -1.82 -15.51 -11.37
C SER A 34 -0.97 -14.33 -10.89
N LEU A 35 -0.46 -13.51 -11.81
CA LEU A 35 0.17 -12.23 -11.50
C LEU A 35 -0.69 -11.06 -11.98
N ARG A 36 -0.93 -10.09 -11.11
CA ARG A 36 -1.72 -8.88 -11.42
C ARG A 36 -1.05 -7.62 -10.90
N GLY A 37 -1.26 -6.52 -11.62
CA GLY A 37 -1.00 -5.17 -11.12
C GLY A 37 -2.25 -4.58 -10.50
N PHE A 38 -2.10 -3.76 -9.47
CA PHE A 38 -3.18 -2.93 -8.94
C PHE A 38 -2.74 -1.47 -8.90
N TRP A 39 -3.56 -0.60 -9.48
CA TRP A 39 -3.31 0.83 -9.53
C TRP A 39 -4.50 1.57 -8.96
N LEU A 40 -4.36 2.03 -7.71
CA LEU A 40 -5.45 2.65 -6.95
C LEU A 40 -6.03 3.87 -7.68
N GLN A 41 -5.20 4.77 -8.19
CA GLN A 41 -5.69 5.98 -8.87
C GLN A 41 -6.53 5.66 -10.13
N LYS A 42 -6.18 4.61 -10.88
CA LYS A 42 -6.99 4.14 -12.00
C LYS A 42 -8.31 3.53 -11.52
N TRP A 43 -8.27 2.80 -10.40
CA TRP A 43 -9.48 2.21 -9.81
C TRP A 43 -10.43 3.28 -9.25
N LEU A 44 -9.90 4.37 -8.71
CA LEU A 44 -10.66 5.54 -8.23
C LEU A 44 -11.22 6.43 -9.37
N GLY A 45 -11.25 5.93 -10.61
CA GLY A 45 -11.83 6.63 -11.75
C GLY A 45 -13.29 7.04 -11.54
N ALA A 46 -13.78 7.99 -12.35
CA ALA A 46 -15.12 8.56 -12.21
C ALA A 46 -16.25 7.52 -12.30
N ASP A 47 -16.02 6.42 -13.02
CA ASP A 47 -16.92 5.28 -13.17
C ASP A 47 -17.09 4.47 -11.87
N LYS A 48 -16.19 4.65 -10.89
CA LYS A 48 -16.17 3.94 -9.61
C LYS A 48 -16.45 4.81 -8.39
N ALA A 49 -17.02 6.00 -8.59
CA ALA A 49 -17.26 6.95 -7.52
C ALA A 49 -18.14 6.38 -6.39
N LYS A 50 -19.13 5.53 -6.71
CA LYS A 50 -19.97 4.89 -5.70
C LYS A 50 -19.19 3.84 -4.90
N GLU A 51 -18.51 2.91 -5.56
CA GLU A 51 -17.73 1.88 -4.85
C GLU A 51 -16.59 2.50 -4.02
N CYS A 52 -16.00 3.59 -4.50
CA CYS A 52 -15.02 4.37 -3.75
C CYS A 52 -15.60 4.90 -2.43
N ARG A 53 -16.77 5.55 -2.47
CA ARG A 53 -17.46 6.04 -1.27
C ARG A 53 -17.78 4.90 -0.30
N ASP A 54 -18.35 3.81 -0.80
CA ASP A 54 -18.70 2.65 0.03
C ASP A 54 -17.45 2.06 0.73
N MET A 55 -16.31 2.03 0.03
CA MET A 55 -15.02 1.58 0.58
C MET A 55 -14.45 2.55 1.62
N VAL A 56 -14.51 3.86 1.37
CA VAL A 56 -14.07 4.88 2.34
C VAL A 56 -14.92 4.83 3.60
N ASP A 57 -16.24 4.75 3.47
CA ASP A 57 -17.17 4.66 4.61
C ASP A 57 -16.89 3.43 5.47
N TYR A 58 -16.59 2.29 4.84
CA TYR A 58 -16.17 1.08 5.54
C TYR A 58 -14.87 1.28 6.33
N LEU A 59 -13.84 1.89 5.72
CA LEU A 59 -12.57 2.16 6.39
C LEU A 59 -12.74 3.14 7.56
N LEU A 60 -13.59 4.16 7.42
CA LEU A 60 -13.89 5.12 8.48
C LEU A 60 -14.57 4.44 9.68
N ARG A 61 -15.51 3.51 9.44
CA ARG A 61 -16.11 2.71 10.51
C ARG A 61 -15.07 1.90 11.27
N LEU A 62 -14.17 1.22 10.56
CA LEU A 62 -13.08 0.47 11.21
C LEU A 62 -12.16 1.37 12.03
N ALA A 63 -11.89 2.59 11.57
CA ALA A 63 -11.08 3.56 12.30
C ALA A 63 -11.80 4.06 13.56
N GLN A 64 -13.10 4.39 13.46
CA GLN A 64 -13.94 4.79 14.59
C GLN A 64 -14.06 3.69 15.66
N GLU A 65 -14.16 2.43 15.23
CA GLU A 65 -14.17 1.27 16.12
C GLU A 65 -12.78 0.92 16.68
N GLY A 66 -11.72 1.64 16.27
CA GLY A 66 -10.35 1.37 16.69
C GLY A 66 -9.75 0.07 16.15
N LYS A 67 -10.41 -0.58 15.16
CA LYS A 67 -9.92 -1.79 14.48
C LYS A 67 -8.89 -1.48 13.40
N LEU A 68 -8.93 -0.26 12.85
CA LEU A 68 -7.93 0.27 11.93
C LEU A 68 -7.13 1.36 12.66
N LYS A 69 -5.88 1.05 13.00
CA LYS A 69 -4.93 1.99 13.61
C LYS A 69 -3.75 2.20 12.67
N TYR A 70 -3.22 3.40 12.67
CA TYR A 70 -2.07 3.77 11.84
C TYR A 70 -1.11 4.64 12.64
N GLU A 71 0.16 4.27 12.67
CA GLU A 71 1.20 5.01 13.39
C GLU A 71 1.64 6.23 12.57
N MET A 72 1.48 7.40 13.16
CA MET A 72 1.83 8.68 12.53
C MET A 72 2.52 9.62 13.51
N GLU A 73 3.37 10.48 12.98
CA GLU A 73 4.04 11.56 13.70
C GLU A 73 3.54 12.88 13.13
N LEU A 74 2.91 13.70 13.97
CA LEU A 74 2.51 15.06 13.62
C LEU A 74 3.73 15.97 13.74
N VAL A 75 4.07 16.66 12.66
CA VAL A 75 5.27 17.50 12.59
C VAL A 75 4.89 18.92 12.18
N PRO A 76 5.26 19.97 12.96
CA PRO A 76 5.07 21.35 12.54
C PRO A 76 5.76 21.63 11.21
N PHE A 77 5.17 22.52 10.38
CA PHE A 77 5.72 22.88 9.08
C PHE A 77 7.17 23.37 9.15
N ASP A 78 7.56 24.06 10.23
CA ASP A 78 8.94 24.51 10.47
C ASP A 78 9.98 23.38 10.39
N ASN A 79 9.57 22.15 10.72
CA ASN A 79 10.42 20.96 10.72
C ASN A 79 10.27 20.11 9.44
N PHE A 80 9.74 20.69 8.35
CA PHE A 80 9.48 19.99 7.10
C PHE A 80 10.68 19.21 6.56
N HIS A 81 11.89 19.81 6.59
CA HIS A 81 13.10 19.16 6.09
C HIS A 81 13.43 17.87 6.86
N THR A 82 13.33 17.91 8.18
CA THR A 82 13.54 16.74 9.03
C THR A 82 12.47 15.69 8.81
N ALA A 83 11.20 16.08 8.68
CA ALA A 83 10.10 15.18 8.34
C ALA A 83 10.33 14.49 6.98
N LEU A 84 10.81 15.23 5.98
CA LEU A 84 11.10 14.68 4.66
C LEU A 84 12.23 13.63 4.72
N ASP A 85 13.31 13.91 5.46
CA ASP A 85 14.42 12.96 5.61
C ASP A 85 13.98 11.66 6.32
N LYS A 86 13.11 11.77 7.33
CA LYS A 86 12.48 10.62 7.97
C LYS A 86 11.61 9.83 6.98
N ALA A 87 10.77 10.52 6.20
CA ALA A 87 9.88 9.89 5.22
C ALA A 87 10.62 9.19 4.06
N LEU A 88 11.80 9.69 3.70
CA LEU A 88 12.69 9.07 2.70
C LEU A 88 13.52 7.90 3.26
N GLY A 89 13.38 7.59 4.56
CA GLY A 89 14.09 6.49 5.20
C GLY A 89 15.55 6.78 5.53
N LYS A 90 16.01 8.05 5.46
CA LYS A 90 17.39 8.41 5.85
C LYS A 90 17.66 8.16 7.34
N HIS A 91 16.61 8.13 8.14
CA HIS A 91 16.64 7.83 9.57
C HIS A 91 16.09 6.41 9.89
N GLY A 92 16.13 5.49 8.94
CA GLY A 92 15.57 4.14 9.09
C GLY A 92 14.05 4.12 9.04
N SER A 93 13.44 3.11 9.66
CA SER A 93 11.97 2.99 9.70
C SER A 93 11.41 4.02 10.67
N GLN A 94 10.68 5.00 10.13
CA GLN A 94 10.01 6.04 10.89
C GLN A 94 8.50 5.97 10.65
N PRO A 95 7.67 6.36 11.64
CA PRO A 95 6.24 6.49 11.44
C PRO A 95 5.90 7.45 10.30
N LYS A 96 4.67 7.39 9.79
CA LYS A 96 4.24 8.30 8.73
C LYS A 96 4.29 9.74 9.24
N GLN A 97 5.07 10.57 8.57
CA GLN A 97 5.19 11.99 8.86
C GLN A 97 3.97 12.72 8.28
N VAL A 98 3.27 13.49 9.11
CA VAL A 98 2.09 14.28 8.75
C VAL A 98 2.37 15.73 9.13
N ILE A 99 2.42 16.60 8.13
CA ILE A 99 2.75 18.02 8.34
C ILE A 99 1.52 18.77 8.84
N GLN A 100 1.70 19.54 9.90
CA GLN A 100 0.71 20.44 10.47
C GLN A 100 1.11 21.89 10.22
N PHE A 101 0.15 22.70 9.77
CA PHE A 101 0.28 24.13 9.52
C PHE A 101 -0.25 24.94 10.71
#